data_AF-A0A834XL24-F1
#
_entry.id   AF-A0A834XL24-F1
#
_cell.length_a   1.000
_cell.length_b   1.000
_cell.length_c   1.000
_cell.angle_alpha   90.00
_cell.angle_beta   90.00
_cell.angle_gamma   90.00
#
_symmetry.space_group_name_H-M   'P 1'
#
loop_
_entity.id
_entity.type
_entity.pdbx_description
1 polymer ?
#
loop_
_entity_poly.entity_id
_entity_poly.type
_entity_poly.pdbx_seq_one_letter_code
_entity_poly.pdbx_strand_id
1 'polypeptide(L)'
;MFPMTLCKDGFEENNENEKIVPGTLPDDIEISKSSEDLLKRLLQPDPRARLKSVYLLQRIAFFMGHDIQSYKLKKISPFRLLGKTLQDPARSIIDPFRDFDSFIGGSTNRRWN
;
A
#
# COMPACT_ATOMS: atom_id res chain seq x y z
N MET A 1 -17.06 11.43 -18.13
CA MET A 1 -17.37 12.07 -16.83
C MET A 1 -17.22 10.99 -15.77
N PHE A 2 -16.18 11.04 -14.93
CA PHE A 2 -15.96 10.01 -13.92
C PHE A 2 -16.83 10.32 -12.69
N PRO A 3 -17.58 9.35 -12.12
CA PRO A 3 -18.40 9.58 -10.94
C PRO A 3 -17.51 9.72 -9.70
N MET A 4 -17.50 10.92 -9.11
CA MET A 4 -16.88 11.25 -7.82
C MET A 4 -17.82 10.84 -6.66
N THR A 5 -18.04 9.55 -6.47
CA THR A 5 -18.82 9.05 -5.33
C THR A 5 -18.18 7.81 -4.73
N LEU A 6 -17.19 8.00 -3.84
CA LEU A 6 -16.93 7.10 -2.71
C LEU A 6 -15.91 7.74 -1.77
N CYS A 7 -16.39 8.49 -0.77
CA CYS A 7 -15.69 8.83 0.48
C CYS A 7 -16.73 9.48 1.40
N LYS A 8 -17.76 8.72 1.74
CA LYS A 8 -18.71 9.10 2.78
C LYS A 8 -19.06 7.81 3.48
N ASP A 9 -18.15 7.37 4.35
CA ASP A 9 -18.41 6.47 5.48
C ASP A 9 -17.12 6.38 6.30
N GLY A 10 -17.12 6.97 7.50
CA GLY A 10 -16.10 6.71 8.52
C GLY A 10 -15.33 7.91 9.10
N PHE A 11 -16.00 9.02 9.43
CA PHE A 11 -15.50 9.89 10.51
C PHE A 11 -16.70 10.22 11.40
N GLU A 12 -16.72 9.66 12.60
CA GLU A 12 -17.69 10.06 13.61
C GLU A 12 -17.50 11.53 13.94
N GLU A 13 -18.61 12.25 13.84
CA GLU A 13 -18.75 13.69 13.98
C GLU A 13 -18.66 14.05 15.47
N ASN A 14 -17.46 14.27 15.99
CA ASN A 14 -17.24 14.76 17.36
C ASN A 14 -16.14 15.84 17.41
N ASN A 15 -16.29 16.91 16.64
CA ASN A 15 -16.03 18.28 17.10
C ASN A 15 -16.38 19.30 16.01
N GLU A 16 -17.19 20.26 16.41
CA GLU A 16 -17.78 21.29 15.58
C GLU A 16 -16.72 22.39 15.37
N ASN A 17 -16.31 22.60 14.11
CA ASN A 17 -15.51 23.73 13.59
C ASN A 17 -13.99 23.57 13.37
N GLU A 18 -13.42 22.36 13.35
CA GLU A 18 -12.06 22.21 12.81
C GLU A 18 -12.12 22.03 11.29
N LYS A 19 -11.94 23.13 10.57
CA LYS A 19 -11.96 23.15 9.11
C LYS A 19 -10.73 22.38 8.60
N ILE A 20 -10.88 21.08 8.33
CA ILE A 20 -9.81 20.23 7.81
C ILE A 20 -9.35 20.80 6.47
N VAL A 21 -8.22 21.51 6.49
CA VAL A 21 -7.61 22.06 5.28
C VAL A 21 -6.93 20.91 4.54
N PRO A 22 -7.31 20.64 3.28
CA PRO A 22 -6.72 19.53 2.53
C PRO A 22 -5.20 19.70 2.46
N GLY A 23 -4.47 18.60 2.64
CA GLY A 23 -3.00 18.61 2.63
C GLY A 23 -2.33 18.99 3.95
N THR A 24 -3.10 19.25 5.00
CA THR A 24 -2.57 19.52 6.34
C THR A 24 -2.57 18.23 7.15
N LEU A 25 -1.47 17.99 7.88
CA LEU A 25 -1.38 16.92 8.86
C LEU A 25 -1.84 17.46 10.22
N PRO A 26 -2.53 16.67 11.05
CA PRO A 26 -2.83 17.04 12.43
C PRO A 26 -1.53 17.26 13.21
N ASP A 27 -1.52 18.25 14.11
CA ASP A 27 -0.33 18.61 14.87
C ASP A 27 0.04 17.56 15.95
N ASP A 28 -0.92 16.72 16.35
CA ASP A 28 -0.79 15.75 17.44
C ASP A 28 -0.20 14.39 17.04
N ILE A 29 0.44 14.28 15.86
CA ILE A 29 0.98 13.01 15.37
C ILE A 29 2.50 12.94 15.50
N GLU A 30 2.99 11.97 16.26
CA GLU A 30 4.41 11.63 16.33
C GLU A 30 4.85 10.81 15.11
N ILE A 31 5.39 11.48 14.09
CA ILE A 31 6.01 10.84 12.92
C ILE A 31 7.42 11.37 12.67
N SER A 32 8.25 10.59 11.98
CA SER A 32 9.56 11.06 11.57
C SER A 32 9.44 12.21 10.56
N LYS A 33 10.37 13.18 10.62
CA LYS A 33 10.42 14.31 9.68
C LYS A 33 10.41 13.89 8.20
N SER A 34 11.01 12.74 7.89
CA SER A 34 11.02 12.17 6.54
C SER A 34 9.63 11.66 6.11
N SER A 35 8.88 11.08 7.04
CA SER A 35 7.50 10.64 6.81
C SER A 35 6.57 11.85 6.65
N GLU A 36 6.78 12.89 7.45
CA GLU A 36 6.02 14.14 7.37
C GLU A 36 6.18 14.82 6.00
N ASP A 37 7.43 14.96 5.51
CA ASP A 37 7.71 15.52 4.17
C ASP A 37 7.07 14.69 3.06
N LEU A 38 7.12 13.35 3.17
CA LEU A 38 6.48 12.46 2.22
C LEU A 38 4.96 12.70 2.17
N LEU A 39 4.31 12.71 3.34
CA LEU A 39 2.86 12.87 3.47
C LEU A 39 2.42 14.24 2.96
N LYS A 40 3.11 15.33 3.31
CA LYS A 40 2.81 16.68 2.80
C LYS A 40 2.82 16.73 1.26
N ARG A 41 3.77 16.04 0.61
CA ARG A 41 3.85 15.99 -0.87
C ARG A 41 2.80 15.09 -1.52
N LEU A 42 2.39 14.01 -0.85
CA LEU A 42 1.35 13.10 -1.34
C LEU A 42 -0.05 13.68 -1.17
N LEU A 43 -0.29 14.38 -0.07
CA LEU A 43 -1.57 14.99 0.28
C LEU A 43 -1.75 16.40 -0.31
N GLN A 44 -0.81 16.86 -1.13
CA GLN A 44 -0.84 18.19 -1.74
C GLN A 44 -2.17 18.42 -2.51
N PRO A 45 -2.93 19.50 -2.22
CA PRO A 45 -4.22 19.75 -2.84
C PRO A 45 -4.12 19.98 -4.34
N ASP A 46 -3.13 20.75 -4.79
CA ASP A 46 -2.86 20.96 -6.21
C ASP A 46 -2.25 19.69 -6.83
N PRO A 47 -2.94 19.01 -7.76
CA PRO A 47 -2.43 17.80 -8.40
C PRO A 47 -1.16 18.03 -9.22
N ARG A 48 -0.88 19.27 -9.65
CA ARG A 48 0.33 19.58 -10.43
C ARG A 48 1.58 19.55 -9.56
N ALA A 49 1.44 19.97 -8.31
CA ALA A 49 2.47 19.94 -7.28
C ALA A 49 2.52 18.62 -6.50
N ARG A 50 1.45 17.81 -6.56
CA ARG A 50 1.39 16.48 -5.93
C ARG A 50 2.42 15.53 -6.52
N LEU A 51 3.03 14.74 -5.65
CA LEU A 51 3.95 13.70 -6.08
C LEU A 51 3.23 12.67 -6.97
N LYS A 52 3.75 12.50 -8.19
CA LYS A 52 3.06 11.77 -9.27
C LYS A 52 3.85 10.63 -9.91
N SER A 53 5.07 10.38 -9.46
CA SER A 53 5.89 9.31 -10.05
C SER A 53 6.75 8.60 -9.03
N VAL A 54 7.00 7.32 -9.30
CA VAL A 54 7.91 6.49 -8.50
C VAL A 54 9.31 7.09 -8.50
N TYR A 55 9.78 7.68 -9.61
CA TYR A 55 11.09 8.33 -9.68
C TYR A 55 11.22 9.49 -8.67
N LEU A 56 10.19 10.34 -8.56
CA LEU A 56 10.17 11.41 -7.56
C LEU A 56 10.11 10.86 -6.14
N LEU A 57 9.39 9.74 -5.94
CA LEU A 57 9.30 9.06 -4.65
C LEU A 57 10.67 8.59 -4.14
N GLN A 58 11.51 8.03 -5.01
CA GLN A 58 12.85 7.52 -4.63
C GLN A 58 13.79 8.65 -4.15
N ARG A 59 13.52 9.89 -4.54
CA ARG A 59 14.33 11.06 -4.17
C ARG A 59 13.97 11.65 -2.80
N ILE A 60 12.90 11.17 -2.16
CA ILE A 60 12.48 11.64 -0.84
C ILE A 60 13.34 11.00 0.25
N ALA A 61 13.63 11.75 1.31
CA ALA A 61 14.44 11.29 2.44
C ALA A 61 13.93 9.98 3.05
N PHE A 62 12.61 9.77 3.08
CA PHE A 62 11.97 8.53 3.52
C PHE A 62 12.46 7.29 2.76
N PHE A 63 12.75 7.42 1.47
CA PHE A 63 13.17 6.31 0.61
C PHE A 63 14.70 6.24 0.43
N MET A 64 15.47 7.10 1.09
CA MET A 64 16.93 7.05 1.02
C MET A 64 17.43 5.75 1.66
N GLY A 65 18.32 5.03 0.96
CA GLY A 65 18.83 3.73 1.39
C GLY A 65 17.97 2.52 0.96
N HIS A 66 16.81 2.76 0.32
CA HIS A 66 15.99 1.68 -0.23
C HIS A 66 16.32 1.41 -1.70
N ASP A 67 16.75 0.18 -2.02
CA ASP A 67 16.95 -0.26 -3.41
C ASP A 67 15.64 -0.77 -4.03
N ILE A 68 14.88 0.17 -4.58
CA ILE A 68 13.60 -0.12 -5.25
C ILE A 68 13.77 -1.04 -6.46
N GLN A 69 14.93 -1.05 -7.14
CA GLN A 69 15.15 -1.94 -8.27
C GLN A 69 15.24 -3.39 -7.81
N SER A 70 15.94 -3.66 -6.70
CA SER A 70 15.97 -4.99 -6.10
C SER A 70 14.58 -5.47 -5.66
N TYR A 71 13.69 -4.57 -5.21
CA TYR A 71 12.30 -4.92 -4.90
C TYR A 71 11.52 -5.32 -6.16
N LYS A 72 11.66 -4.56 -7.26
CA LYS A 72 11.03 -4.88 -8.54
C LYS A 72 11.50 -6.23 -9.11
N LEU A 73 12.78 -6.54 -8.94
CA LEU A 73 13.37 -7.82 -9.34
C LEU A 73 13.11 -8.95 -8.34
N LYS A 74 12.30 -8.72 -7.29
CA LYS A 74 11.97 -9.69 -6.23
C LYS A 74 13.21 -10.31 -5.55
N LYS A 75 14.35 -9.59 -5.57
CA LYS A 75 15.60 -10.04 -4.94
C LYS A 75 15.54 -9.98 -3.42
N ILE A 76 14.62 -9.18 -2.87
CA ILE A 76 14.47 -8.95 -1.45
C ILE A 76 13.14 -9.55 -1.00
N SER A 77 13.21 -10.42 0.01
CA SER A 77 12.03 -11.01 0.62
C SER A 77 11.14 -9.93 1.27
N PRO A 78 9.82 -9.92 1.00
CA PRO A 78 8.89 -8.98 1.64
C PRO A 78 8.93 -9.03 3.17
N PHE A 79 9.19 -10.21 3.75
CA PHE A 79 9.29 -10.38 5.21
C PHE A 79 10.49 -9.63 5.80
N ARG A 80 11.59 -9.57 5.04
CA ARG A 80 12.76 -8.77 5.41
C ARG A 80 12.46 -7.28 5.42
N LEU A 81 11.56 -6.81 4.56
CA LEU A 81 11.12 -5.40 4.53
C LEU A 81 10.21 -5.04 5.70
N LEU A 82 9.35 -5.98 6.11
CA LEU A 82 8.42 -5.77 7.21
C LEU A 82 9.08 -5.90 8.60
N GLY A 83 10.37 -6.24 8.65
CA GLY A 83 11.06 -6.53 9.92
C GLY A 83 10.48 -7.75 10.65
N LYS A 84 9.70 -8.58 9.96
CA LYS A 84 9.07 -9.77 10.53
C LYS A 84 9.91 -10.99 10.20
N THR A 85 10.45 -11.64 11.22
CA THR A 85 10.93 -13.01 11.09
C THR A 85 9.70 -13.91 10.90
N LEU A 86 9.64 -14.67 9.81
CA LEU A 86 8.70 -15.78 9.69
C LEU A 86 9.01 -16.73 10.86
N GLN A 87 8.16 -16.72 11.90
CA GLN A 87 8.13 -17.84 12.82
C GLN A 87 7.72 -19.07 12.01
N ASP A 88 8.41 -20.18 12.25
CA ASP A 88 8.50 -21.38 11.41
C ASP A 88 7.27 -21.74 10.57
N PRO A 89 7.46 -22.23 9.33
CA PRO A 89 6.40 -22.80 8.49
C PRO A 89 5.78 -24.09 9.06
N ALA A 90 6.15 -24.52 10.27
CA ALA A 90 5.59 -25.70 10.92
C ALA A 90 4.20 -25.47 11.54
N ARG A 91 3.60 -24.29 11.39
CA ARG A 91 2.14 -24.18 11.55
C ARG A 91 1.52 -24.72 10.27
N SER A 92 1.08 -25.98 10.31
CA SER A 92 0.15 -26.53 9.34
C SER A 92 -1.08 -25.63 9.30
N ILE A 93 -1.07 -24.65 8.39
CA ILE A 93 -2.26 -23.91 8.05
C ILE A 93 -3.17 -24.96 7.44
N ILE A 94 -4.24 -25.29 8.15
CA ILE A 94 -5.40 -25.94 7.55
C ILE A 94 -5.82 -24.96 6.46
N ASP A 95 -5.42 -25.21 5.22
CA ASP A 95 -5.68 -24.35 4.08
C ASP A 95 -7.20 -24.44 3.79
N PRO A 96 -8.01 -23.43 4.13
CA PRO A 96 -9.45 -23.47 3.95
C PRO A 96 -9.84 -23.43 2.45
N PHE A 97 -8.87 -23.19 1.57
CA PHE A 97 -9.05 -23.06 0.13
C PHE A 97 -8.34 -24.17 -0.66
N ARG A 98 -7.87 -25.23 0.01
CA ARG A 98 -7.28 -26.40 -0.66
C ARG A 98 -8.23 -27.05 -1.68
N ASP A 99 -9.53 -26.80 -1.51
CA ASP A 99 -10.61 -27.30 -2.34
C ASP A 99 -10.73 -26.59 -3.71
N PHE A 100 -10.09 -25.43 -3.89
CA PHE A 100 -10.12 -24.69 -5.17
C PHE A 100 -9.30 -25.39 -6.25
N ASP A 101 -8.21 -26.07 -5.88
CA ASP A 101 -7.36 -26.84 -6.79
C ASP A 101 -7.87 -28.29 -6.98
N SER A 102 -8.85 -28.73 -6.19
CA SER A 102 -9.48 -30.05 -6.34
C SER A 102 -10.72 -30.02 -7.22
N PHE A 103 -10.70 -29.25 -8.32
CA PHE A 103 -11.81 -29.29 -9.27
C PHE A 103 -11.95 -30.69 -9.87
N ILE A 104 -13.04 -31.39 -9.52
CA ILE A 104 -13.40 -32.74 -9.99
C ILE A 104 -13.83 -32.75 -11.47
N GLY A 105 -13.77 -31.61 -12.17
CA GLY A 105 -14.20 -31.47 -13.57
C GLY A 105 -13.05 -31.27 -14.57
N GLY A 106 -12.29 -32.31 -14.87
CA GLY A 106 -11.75 -32.52 -16.22
C GLY A 106 -10.60 -31.60 -16.69
N SER A 107 -9.41 -32.20 -16.77
CA SER A 107 -8.34 -31.78 -17.68
C SER A 107 -8.90 -31.58 -19.10
N THR A 108 -9.00 -30.34 -19.57
CA THR A 108 -9.33 -30.05 -20.97
C THR A 108 -8.07 -30.13 -21.82
N ASN A 109 -7.57 -31.35 -22.04
CA ASN A 109 -6.63 -31.63 -23.12
C ASN A 109 -7.35 -31.45 -24.47
N ARG A 110 -7.45 -30.21 -24.96
CA ARG A 110 -7.85 -29.95 -26.35
C ARG A 110 -6.64 -30.19 -27.26
N ARG A 111 -6.55 -31.41 -27.77
CA ARG A 111 -5.73 -31.73 -28.95
C ARG A 111 -6.45 -31.18 -30.19
N TRP A 112 -5.75 -30.33 -30.92
CA TRP A 112 -6.18 -29.86 -32.24
C TRP A 112 -5.74 -30.90 -33.28
N ASN A 113 -6.69 -31.40 -34.07
CA ASN A 113 -6.45 -32.03 -35.37
C ASN A 113 -7.00 -31.11 -36.44
#